data_AF-A0A966J4X0-F1
#
_entry.id   AF-A0A966J4X0-F1
#
_cell.length_a   1.000
_cell.length_b   1.000
_cell.length_c   1.000
_cell.angle_alpha   90.00
_cell.angle_beta   90.00
_cell.angle_gamma   90.00
#
_symmetry.space_group_name_H-M   'P 1'
#
loop_
_entity.id
_entity.type
_entity.pdbx_description
1 polymer ?
#
loop_
_entity_poly.entity_id
_entity_poly.type
_entity_poly.pdbx_seq_one_letter_code
_entity_poly.pdbx_strand_id
1 'polypeptide(L)'
;YSSQTDYLRHYLDRDGARVITQGVAPGNTNRSSVKQAEWTYALMISQSRSLGVNCTYCHNSRQFASWREAPPARVTAFHGILMLRDVNQNYLSPLQPVYPAVRLGSMGDAPKAQCVTCHNGAYKPLYGAQMAKDFPALWGRSDWNGTPFPSLTTMAVSDTTKADSTKGAAAVAAPAQRTSSKSAAATPVGMN
;
A
#
# COMPACT_ATOMS: atom_id res chain seq x y z
N TYR A 1 -1.76 8.20 -11.47
CA TYR A 1 -3.11 7.79 -11.10
C TYR A 1 -4.02 8.11 -12.28
N SER A 2 -4.19 7.16 -13.20
CA SER A 2 -5.05 7.23 -14.38
C SER A 2 -6.42 6.58 -14.16
N SER A 3 -6.61 5.82 -13.07
CA SER A 3 -7.90 5.22 -12.70
C SER A 3 -8.34 5.56 -11.28
N GLN A 4 -9.65 5.47 -11.03
CA GLN A 4 -10.25 5.72 -9.71
C GLN A 4 -9.74 4.74 -8.63
N THR A 5 -9.15 3.60 -9.00
CA THR A 5 -8.65 2.59 -8.04
C THR A 5 -7.14 2.64 -7.81
N ASP A 6 -6.42 3.54 -8.47
CA ASP A 6 -4.95 3.55 -8.41
C ASP A 6 -4.40 3.83 -7.00
N TYR A 7 -5.17 4.53 -6.14
CA TYR A 7 -4.81 4.73 -4.73
C TYR A 7 -4.79 3.42 -3.93
N LEU A 8 -5.61 2.44 -4.30
CA LEU A 8 -5.62 1.12 -3.67
C LEU A 8 -4.36 0.36 -4.02
N ARG A 9 -3.96 0.33 -5.31
CA ARG A 9 -2.67 -0.25 -5.71
C ARG A 9 -1.51 0.44 -5.02
N HIS A 10 -1.51 1.77 -4.93
CA HIS A 10 -0.38 2.47 -4.30
C HIS A 10 -0.21 2.13 -2.82
N TYR A 11 -1.28 2.20 -2.02
CA TYR A 11 -1.16 2.05 -0.56
C TYR A 11 -1.39 0.63 -0.05
N LEU A 12 -2.17 -0.20 -0.74
CA LEU A 12 -2.39 -1.59 -0.32
C LEU A 12 -1.36 -2.55 -0.89
N ASP A 13 -0.54 -2.13 -1.87
CA ASP A 13 0.51 -2.99 -2.42
C ASP A 13 1.94 -2.52 -2.11
N ARG A 14 2.22 -1.22 -1.94
CA ARG A 14 3.61 -0.71 -1.92
C ARG A 14 3.95 0.30 -0.81
N ASP A 15 3.19 1.38 -0.68
CA ASP A 15 3.64 2.58 0.04
C ASP A 15 2.86 2.88 1.32
N GLY A 16 3.47 3.62 2.26
CA GLY A 16 2.83 4.06 3.49
C GLY A 16 1.86 5.23 3.29
N ALA A 17 0.74 5.26 4.04
CA ALA A 17 -0.33 6.26 3.90
C ALA A 17 -0.21 7.46 4.86
N ARG A 18 0.92 7.67 5.54
CA ARG A 18 1.08 8.77 6.51
C ARG A 18 1.53 10.05 5.83
N VAL A 19 0.74 11.11 5.96
CA VAL A 19 1.00 12.43 5.34
C VAL A 19 1.03 13.59 6.35
N ILE A 20 0.56 13.37 7.58
CA ILE A 20 0.45 14.42 8.63
C ILE A 20 1.82 14.66 9.26
N THR A 21 2.23 15.94 9.35
CA THR A 21 3.47 16.35 10.03
C THR A 21 3.42 16.01 11.52
N GLN A 22 4.57 15.66 12.10
CA GLN A 22 4.68 15.38 13.54
C GLN A 22 5.25 16.58 14.32
N GLY A 23 5.81 17.58 13.63
CA GLY A 23 6.31 18.82 14.23
C GLY A 23 5.27 19.94 14.15
N VAL A 24 5.25 20.82 15.15
CA VAL A 24 4.35 21.99 15.21
C VAL A 24 4.81 23.10 14.28
N ALA A 25 6.12 23.37 14.25
CA ALA A 25 6.67 24.42 13.42
C ALA A 25 6.68 24.01 11.94
N PRO A 26 6.34 24.92 11.01
CA PRO A 26 6.56 24.71 9.59
C PRO A 26 8.03 24.41 9.32
N GLY A 27 8.28 23.44 8.44
CA GLY A 27 9.62 23.04 8.07
C GLY A 27 9.61 22.17 6.83
N ASN A 28 10.79 21.96 6.24
CA ASN A 28 10.93 21.19 5.00
C ASN A 28 11.00 19.66 5.23
N THR A 29 10.80 19.19 6.46
CA THR A 29 10.89 17.77 6.82
C THR A 29 9.74 16.95 6.24
N ASN A 30 8.51 17.47 6.27
CA ASN A 30 7.37 16.82 5.63
C ASN A 30 7.13 17.44 4.25
N ARG A 31 7.41 16.65 3.21
CA ARG A 31 7.23 17.05 1.80
C ARG A 31 5.98 16.45 1.18
N SER A 32 5.06 15.94 2.00
CA SER A 32 3.78 15.41 1.54
C SER A 32 2.96 16.51 0.87
N SER A 33 2.47 16.23 -0.34
CA SER A 33 1.61 17.12 -1.11
C SER A 33 0.15 17.00 -0.68
N VAL A 34 -0.65 18.02 -1.01
CA VAL A 34 -2.12 17.98 -0.85
C VAL A 34 -2.72 16.78 -1.62
N LYS A 35 -2.16 16.43 -2.79
CA LYS A 35 -2.58 15.24 -3.53
C LYS A 35 -2.36 13.93 -2.77
N GLN A 36 -1.23 13.77 -2.09
CA GLN A 36 -1.02 12.59 -1.23
C GLN A 36 -2.02 12.55 -0.06
N ALA A 37 -2.43 13.71 0.47
CA ALA A 37 -3.49 13.77 1.48
C ALA A 37 -4.85 13.33 0.91
N GLU A 38 -5.23 13.79 -0.28
CA GLU A 38 -6.46 13.37 -0.97
C GLU A 38 -6.47 11.84 -1.23
N TRP A 39 -5.34 11.26 -1.66
CA TRP A 39 -5.25 9.81 -1.88
C TRP A 39 -5.35 9.01 -0.58
N THR A 40 -4.71 9.49 0.48
CA THR A 40 -4.84 8.88 1.81
C THR A 40 -6.28 8.94 2.30
N TYR A 41 -6.97 10.06 2.09
CA TYR A 41 -8.38 10.20 2.44
C TYR A 41 -9.26 9.22 1.64
N ALA A 42 -9.05 9.09 0.33
CA ALA A 42 -9.77 8.12 -0.50
C ALA A 42 -9.56 6.67 -0.03
N LEU A 43 -8.33 6.32 0.39
CA LEU A 43 -8.03 5.03 1.01
C LEU A 43 -8.86 4.80 2.28
N MET A 44 -8.91 5.78 3.19
CA MET A 44 -9.67 5.65 4.44
C MET A 44 -11.19 5.53 4.19
N ILE A 45 -11.72 6.22 3.18
CA ILE A 45 -13.12 6.09 2.77
C ILE A 45 -13.40 4.68 2.22
N SER A 46 -12.51 4.14 1.38
CA SER A 46 -12.63 2.78 0.85
C SER A 46 -12.61 1.74 1.97
N GLN A 47 -11.71 1.90 2.96
CA GLN A 47 -11.65 1.02 4.13
C GLN A 47 -12.94 1.12 4.98
N SER A 48 -13.43 2.33 5.23
CA SER A 48 -14.69 2.56 5.96
C SER A 48 -15.87 1.85 5.29
N ARG A 49 -16.01 1.99 3.97
CA ARG A 49 -17.05 1.30 3.18
C ARG A 49 -16.88 -0.21 3.20
N SER A 50 -15.65 -0.70 3.05
CA SER A 50 -15.36 -2.14 3.06
C SER A 50 -15.74 -2.82 4.37
N LEU A 51 -15.65 -2.10 5.49
CA LEU A 51 -15.96 -2.59 6.83
C LEU A 51 -17.37 -2.20 7.30
N GLY A 52 -18.11 -1.36 6.56
CA GLY A 52 -19.42 -0.86 7.00
C GLY A 52 -19.34 0.00 8.27
N VAL A 53 -18.24 0.71 8.47
CA VAL A 53 -18.01 1.59 9.62
C VAL A 53 -17.70 3.01 9.16
N ASN A 54 -17.52 3.93 10.11
CA ASN A 54 -17.07 5.29 9.84
C ASN A 54 -15.67 5.54 10.44
N CYS A 55 -15.15 6.75 10.25
CA CYS A 55 -13.81 7.15 10.68
C CYS A 55 -13.59 6.99 12.19
N THR A 56 -14.62 7.22 13.02
CA THR A 56 -14.48 7.22 14.49
C THR A 56 -14.36 5.82 15.09
N TYR A 57 -14.63 4.78 14.29
CA TYR A 57 -14.29 3.41 14.66
C TYR A 57 -12.78 3.22 14.87
N CYS A 58 -11.95 3.98 14.13
CA CYS A 58 -10.48 3.87 14.18
C CYS A 58 -9.75 5.15 14.61
N HIS A 59 -10.42 6.30 14.66
CA HIS A 59 -9.75 7.58 14.92
C HIS A 59 -10.54 8.51 15.83
N ASN A 60 -9.84 9.25 16.69
CA ASN A 60 -10.35 10.54 17.15
C ASN A 60 -10.07 11.58 16.03
N SER A 61 -11.12 12.11 15.40
CA SER A 61 -11.01 12.98 14.23
C SER A 61 -10.31 14.31 14.52
N ARG A 62 -10.21 14.73 15.80
CA ARG A 62 -9.43 15.90 16.19
C ARG A 62 -7.93 15.74 15.86
N GLN A 63 -7.42 14.50 15.84
CA GLN A 63 -6.03 14.20 15.55
C GLN A 63 -5.85 12.78 14.99
N PHE A 64 -6.09 12.61 13.68
CA PHE A 64 -5.94 11.32 12.98
C PHE A 64 -4.57 10.65 13.15
N ALA A 65 -3.48 11.43 13.29
CA ALA A 65 -2.13 10.88 13.45
C ALA A 65 -1.88 10.26 14.83
N SER A 66 -2.67 10.60 15.86
CA SER A 66 -2.43 10.17 17.24
C SER A 66 -2.75 8.69 17.43
N TRP A 67 -1.75 7.90 17.81
CA TRP A 67 -1.97 6.51 18.24
C TRP A 67 -2.53 6.43 19.66
N ARG A 68 -2.10 7.34 20.54
CA ARG A 68 -2.55 7.39 21.95
C ARG A 68 -4.05 7.63 22.07
N GLU A 69 -4.63 8.37 21.14
CA GLU A 69 -6.06 8.73 21.14
C GLU A 69 -6.89 7.88 20.18
N ALA A 70 -6.29 6.86 19.56
CA ALA A 70 -6.99 5.99 18.65
C ALA A 70 -7.66 4.82 19.41
N PRO A 71 -8.88 4.42 19.01
CA PRO A 71 -9.47 3.17 19.46
C PRO A 71 -8.59 1.94 19.11
N PRO A 72 -8.67 0.84 19.88
CA PRO A 72 -7.91 -0.39 19.62
C PRO A 72 -8.10 -0.96 18.21
N ALA A 73 -9.28 -0.76 17.60
CA ALA A 73 -9.58 -1.22 16.24
C ALA A 73 -8.57 -0.71 15.20
N ARG A 74 -7.95 0.46 15.42
CA ARG A 74 -6.91 1.00 14.54
C ARG A 74 -5.66 0.11 14.48
N VAL A 75 -5.28 -0.50 15.59
CA VAL A 75 -4.14 -1.43 15.65
C VAL A 75 -4.45 -2.67 14.84
N THR A 76 -5.65 -3.24 15.00
CA THR A 76 -6.12 -4.37 14.17
C THR A 76 -6.14 -4.00 12.68
N ALA A 77 -6.65 -2.83 12.33
CA ALA A 77 -6.66 -2.35 10.93
C ALA A 77 -5.24 -2.19 10.36
N PHE A 78 -4.28 -1.71 11.18
CA PHE A 78 -2.88 -1.61 10.77
C PHE A 78 -2.29 -2.98 10.44
N HIS A 79 -2.50 -3.99 11.28
CA HIS A 79 -2.08 -5.36 10.99
C HIS A 79 -2.83 -5.95 9.78
N GLY A 80 -4.11 -5.63 9.61
CA GLY A 80 -4.89 -6.01 8.42
C GLY A 80 -4.30 -5.48 7.12
N ILE A 81 -3.78 -4.24 7.11
CA ILE A 81 -3.11 -3.66 5.93
C ILE A 81 -1.80 -4.41 5.63
N LEU A 82 -1.02 -4.77 6.66
CA LEU A 82 0.22 -5.53 6.48
C LEU A 82 -0.05 -6.95 5.96
N MET A 83 -1.05 -7.63 6.54
CA MET A 83 -1.52 -8.94 6.07
C MET A 83 -1.95 -8.87 4.60
N LEU A 84 -2.73 -7.86 4.23
CA LEU A 84 -3.23 -7.72 2.87
C LEU A 84 -2.09 -7.49 1.85
N ARG A 85 -1.07 -6.70 2.22
CA ARG A 85 0.15 -6.52 1.41
C ARG A 85 0.86 -7.85 1.18
N ASP A 86 1.04 -8.64 2.23
CA ASP A 86 1.67 -9.95 2.14
C ASP A 86 0.87 -10.91 1.23
N VAL A 87 -0.46 -11.00 1.43
CA VAL A 87 -1.37 -11.78 0.58
C VAL A 87 -1.24 -11.36 -0.89
N ASN A 88 -1.27 -10.06 -1.18
CA ASN A 88 -1.21 -9.57 -2.55
C ASN A 88 0.15 -9.81 -3.20
N GLN A 89 1.26 -9.57 -2.50
CA GLN A 89 2.60 -9.64 -3.07
C GLN A 89 3.12 -11.06 -3.16
N ASN A 90 2.92 -11.88 -2.13
CA ASN A 90 3.56 -13.18 -2.00
C ASN A 90 2.67 -14.35 -2.42
N TYR A 91 1.34 -14.14 -2.56
CA TYR A 91 0.41 -15.20 -2.92
C TYR A 91 -0.38 -14.90 -4.19
N LEU A 92 -1.03 -13.73 -4.30
CA LEU A 92 -1.93 -13.46 -5.43
C LEU A 92 -1.22 -12.97 -6.70
N SER A 93 -0.30 -12.01 -6.56
CA SER A 93 0.45 -11.49 -7.71
C SER A 93 1.25 -12.56 -8.46
N PRO A 94 1.94 -13.50 -7.78
CA PRO A 94 2.72 -14.56 -8.44
C PRO A 94 1.88 -15.57 -9.24
N LEU A 95 0.56 -15.62 -9.04
CA LEU A 95 -0.34 -16.50 -9.80
C LEU A 95 -0.65 -15.97 -11.21
N GLN A 96 -0.16 -14.78 -11.57
CA GLN A 96 -0.36 -14.17 -12.89
C GLN A 96 -0.08 -15.12 -14.08
N PRO A 97 0.99 -15.94 -14.10
CA PRO A 97 1.29 -16.82 -15.23
C PRO A 97 0.33 -18.01 -15.39
N VAL A 98 -0.39 -18.39 -14.32
CA VAL A 98 -1.31 -19.56 -14.35
C VAL A 98 -2.76 -19.16 -14.62
N TYR A 99 -3.09 -17.87 -14.49
CA TYR A 99 -4.43 -17.39 -14.81
C TYR A 99 -4.67 -17.37 -16.31
N PRO A 100 -5.86 -17.79 -16.78
CA PRO A 100 -6.23 -17.56 -18.17
C PRO A 100 -6.37 -16.06 -18.43
N ALA A 101 -6.13 -15.63 -19.66
CA ALA A 101 -6.10 -14.21 -20.04
C ALA A 101 -7.37 -13.43 -19.62
N VAL A 102 -8.54 -14.08 -19.64
CA VAL A 102 -9.83 -13.49 -19.22
C VAL A 102 -9.89 -13.09 -17.74
N ARG A 103 -8.97 -13.59 -16.90
CA ARG A 103 -8.90 -13.28 -15.46
C ARG A 103 -7.86 -12.21 -15.13
N LEU A 104 -7.09 -11.76 -16.11
CA LEU A 104 -6.10 -10.70 -15.93
C LEU A 104 -6.75 -9.33 -16.12
N GLY A 105 -6.21 -8.32 -15.43
CA GLY A 105 -6.59 -6.93 -15.64
C GLY A 105 -6.19 -6.43 -17.04
N SER A 106 -6.63 -5.22 -17.41
CA SER A 106 -6.28 -4.59 -18.70
C SER A 106 -4.77 -4.38 -18.89
N MET A 107 -3.99 -4.35 -17.81
CA MET A 107 -2.53 -4.27 -17.83
C MET A 107 -1.86 -5.64 -17.63
N GLY A 108 -2.61 -6.73 -17.68
CA GLY A 108 -2.10 -8.10 -17.53
C GLY A 108 -1.83 -8.53 -16.08
N ASP A 109 -2.27 -7.75 -15.09
CA ASP A 109 -2.05 -8.06 -13.67
C ASP A 109 -3.03 -9.12 -13.14
N ALA A 110 -2.53 -9.97 -12.22
CA ALA A 110 -3.38 -10.91 -11.51
C ALA A 110 -4.38 -10.19 -10.59
N PRO A 111 -5.58 -10.76 -10.37
CA PRO A 111 -6.53 -10.24 -9.41
C PRO A 111 -5.93 -10.26 -7.99
N LYS A 112 -6.16 -9.17 -7.25
CA LYS A 112 -5.66 -8.98 -5.88
C LYS A 112 -6.81 -8.86 -4.88
N ALA A 113 -6.50 -9.11 -3.61
CA ALA A 113 -7.45 -8.92 -2.52
C ALA A 113 -7.46 -7.46 -2.05
N GLN A 114 -8.61 -7.06 -1.49
CA GLN A 114 -8.85 -5.79 -0.83
C GLN A 114 -9.59 -6.01 0.49
N CYS A 115 -9.75 -4.97 1.31
CA CYS A 115 -10.51 -5.05 2.55
C CYS A 115 -11.92 -5.66 2.31
N VAL A 116 -12.60 -5.22 1.25
CA VAL A 116 -13.94 -5.70 0.87
C VAL A 116 -13.98 -7.18 0.51
N THR A 117 -12.88 -7.77 0.03
CA THR A 117 -12.81 -9.18 -0.37
C THR A 117 -13.19 -10.12 0.78
N CYS A 118 -12.79 -9.78 2.00
CA CYS A 118 -13.15 -10.56 3.20
C CYS A 118 -14.29 -9.90 3.99
N HIS A 119 -14.25 -8.58 4.17
CA HIS A 119 -15.19 -7.89 5.06
C HIS A 119 -16.58 -7.73 4.46
N ASN A 120 -16.68 -7.53 3.14
CA ASN A 120 -17.93 -7.38 2.42
C ASN A 120 -18.98 -6.46 3.10
N GLY A 121 -18.53 -5.32 3.62
CA GLY A 121 -19.39 -4.33 4.29
C GLY A 121 -19.64 -4.59 5.78
N ALA A 122 -18.97 -5.57 6.40
CA ALA A 122 -19.07 -5.85 7.83
C ALA A 122 -17.73 -5.71 8.55
N TYR A 123 -17.74 -5.13 9.75
CA TYR A 123 -16.54 -4.82 10.53
C TYR A 123 -15.78 -6.08 10.98
N LYS A 124 -16.47 -7.21 11.02
CA LYS A 124 -15.90 -8.56 11.09
C LYS A 124 -16.44 -9.37 9.90
N PRO A 125 -15.59 -10.06 9.12
CA PRO A 125 -16.04 -10.96 8.07
C PRO A 125 -17.09 -11.95 8.60
N LEU A 126 -18.18 -12.11 7.86
CA LEU A 126 -19.31 -12.99 8.24
C LEU A 126 -19.81 -12.74 9.68
N TYR A 127 -19.80 -11.47 10.12
CA TYR A 127 -20.16 -11.05 11.49
C TYR A 127 -19.38 -11.77 12.61
N GLY A 128 -18.21 -12.33 12.30
CA GLY A 128 -17.36 -13.03 13.26
C GLY A 128 -17.63 -14.53 13.39
N ALA A 129 -18.35 -15.15 12.46
CA ALA A 129 -18.51 -16.60 12.44
C ALA A 129 -17.14 -17.32 12.41
N GLN A 130 -16.89 -18.19 13.39
CA GLN A 130 -15.61 -18.86 13.56
C GLN A 130 -15.51 -20.17 12.76
N MET A 131 -15.70 -20.12 11.43
CA MET A 131 -15.75 -21.34 10.60
C MET A 131 -14.42 -22.11 10.59
N ALA A 132 -13.29 -21.39 10.58
CA ALA A 132 -11.96 -22.03 10.49
C ALA A 132 -11.67 -23.00 11.65
N LYS A 133 -12.31 -22.83 12.82
CA LYS A 133 -12.11 -23.69 14.00
C LYS A 133 -12.51 -25.14 13.75
N ASP A 134 -13.36 -25.41 12.77
CA ASP A 134 -13.87 -26.76 12.48
C ASP A 134 -13.06 -27.45 11.37
N PHE A 135 -12.07 -26.75 10.78
CA PHE A 135 -11.24 -27.25 9.68
C PHE A 135 -9.75 -27.14 10.01
N PRO A 136 -9.18 -28.10 10.77
CA PRO A 136 -7.78 -28.05 11.21
C PRO A 136 -6.75 -27.92 10.08
N ALA A 137 -7.07 -28.42 8.88
CA ALA A 137 -6.23 -28.27 7.70
C ALA A 137 -5.98 -26.80 7.28
N LEU A 138 -6.79 -25.85 7.78
CA LEU A 138 -6.69 -24.42 7.49
C LEU A 138 -5.93 -23.62 8.56
N TRP A 139 -5.52 -24.23 9.67
CA TRP A 139 -4.85 -23.50 10.76
C TRP A 139 -3.39 -23.14 10.43
N GLY A 140 -2.92 -23.54 9.26
CA GLY A 140 -1.51 -23.47 8.89
C GLY A 140 -0.76 -24.68 9.47
N ARG A 141 0.50 -24.47 9.82
CA ARG A 141 1.33 -25.53 10.41
C ARG A 141 0.73 -25.97 11.75
N SER A 142 0.75 -27.27 12.05
CA SER A 142 0.25 -27.81 13.34
C SER A 142 1.04 -27.30 14.55
N ASP A 143 2.22 -26.71 14.33
CA ASP A 143 3.12 -26.10 15.31
C ASP A 143 3.12 -24.56 15.28
N TRP A 144 2.10 -23.92 14.66
CA TRP A 144 2.08 -22.47 14.54
C TRP A 144 2.04 -21.79 15.91
N ASN A 145 3.19 -21.27 16.32
CA ASN A 145 3.44 -20.62 17.62
C ASN A 145 3.18 -19.11 17.58
N GLY A 146 2.44 -18.61 16.58
CA GLY A 146 2.19 -17.19 16.39
C GLY A 146 3.34 -16.40 15.77
N THR A 147 4.44 -17.02 15.32
CA THR A 147 5.45 -16.30 14.53
C THR A 147 4.91 -16.01 13.12
N PRO A 148 5.01 -14.75 12.63
CA PRO A 148 4.68 -14.42 11.25
C PRO A 148 5.49 -15.24 10.25
N PHE A 149 4.93 -15.47 9.05
CA PHE A 149 5.67 -16.04 7.94
C PHE A 149 6.93 -15.18 7.66
N PRO A 150 8.08 -15.77 7.29
CA PRO A 150 9.34 -15.05 7.08
C PRO A 150 9.35 -13.97 5.99
N SER A 151 8.23 -13.68 5.32
CA SER A 151 8.15 -12.73 4.20
C SER A 151 8.02 -11.25 4.58
N LEU A 152 8.01 -10.88 5.87
CA LEU A 152 8.01 -9.47 6.29
C LEU A 152 9.33 -8.97 6.88
N THR A 153 10.33 -9.85 7.09
CA THR A 153 11.58 -9.49 7.79
C THR A 153 12.78 -9.23 6.85
N THR A 154 12.69 -9.54 5.56
CA THR A 154 13.75 -9.20 4.59
C THR A 154 13.69 -7.78 4.06
N MET A 155 12.66 -6.99 4.39
CA MET A 155 12.80 -5.53 4.33
C MET A 155 13.33 -5.07 5.67
N ALA A 156 14.65 -5.02 5.78
CA ALA A 156 15.33 -4.31 6.85
C ALA A 156 14.63 -2.96 7.05
N VAL A 157 14.04 -2.76 8.23
CA VAL A 157 13.74 -1.40 8.68
C VAL A 157 15.11 -0.76 8.84
N SER A 158 15.54 0.00 7.83
CA SER A 158 16.70 0.86 7.98
C SER A 158 16.31 1.88 9.03
N ASP A 159 16.74 1.61 10.26
CA ASP A 159 16.70 2.55 11.37
C ASP A 159 17.53 3.77 10.96
N THR A 160 16.88 4.85 10.57
CA THR A 160 17.53 6.10 10.14
C THR A 160 18.13 6.89 11.31
N THR A 161 18.23 6.31 12.51
CA THR A 161 18.76 7.00 13.70
C THR A 161 20.27 6.80 13.92
N LYS A 162 20.98 6.05 13.08
CA LYS A 162 22.45 5.96 13.14
C LYS A 162 23.10 6.35 11.81
N ALA A 163 23.29 7.66 11.62
CA ALA A 163 24.29 8.17 10.69
C ALA A 163 25.67 7.97 11.34
N ASP A 164 26.34 6.88 11.00
CA ASP A 164 27.75 6.70 11.36
C ASP A 164 28.60 7.60 10.44
N SER A 165 29.20 8.60 11.07
CA SER A 165 29.84 9.74 10.44
C SER A 165 31.30 9.42 10.12
N THR A 166 31.59 8.29 9.50
CA THR A 166 32.93 8.00 8.98
C THR A 166 32.90 6.94 7.88
N LYS A 167 32.85 7.36 6.62
CA LYS A 167 33.64 6.78 5.51
C LYS A 167 33.49 7.61 4.25
N GLY A 168 34.63 7.92 3.66
CA GLY A 168 34.81 8.91 2.60
C GLY A 168 34.05 8.62 1.32
N ALA A 169 33.76 9.71 0.61
CA ALA A 169 33.10 9.77 -0.67
C ALA A 169 33.83 8.90 -1.72
N ALA A 170 33.11 7.93 -2.29
CA ALA A 170 33.42 7.38 -3.59
C ALA A 170 32.40 7.96 -4.59
N ALA A 171 32.92 8.63 -5.62
CA ALA A 171 32.14 9.31 -6.64
C ALA A 171 31.23 8.32 -7.41
N VAL A 172 29.95 8.66 -7.55
CA VAL A 172 28.99 7.94 -8.38
C VAL A 172 28.71 8.79 -9.61
N ALA A 173 28.93 8.22 -10.79
CA ALA A 173 28.71 8.84 -12.08
C ALA A 173 27.25 9.30 -12.26
N ALA A 174 27.08 10.47 -12.90
CA ALA A 174 25.78 11.10 -13.15
C ALA A 174 24.89 10.24 -14.09
N PRO A 175 23.56 10.19 -13.85
CA PRO A 175 22.64 9.52 -14.76
C PRO A 175 22.45 10.35 -16.04
N ALA A 176 22.46 9.68 -17.19
CA ALA A 176 22.30 10.27 -18.52
C ALA A 176 20.96 11.02 -18.65
N GLN A 177 21.03 12.31 -19.02
CA GLN A 177 19.89 13.11 -19.42
C GLN A 177 19.34 12.61 -20.76
N ARG A 178 18.03 12.31 -20.82
CA ARG A 178 17.32 12.14 -22.10
C ARG A 178 17.20 13.51 -22.76
N THR A 179 17.94 13.73 -23.84
CA THR A 179 17.78 14.91 -24.69
C THR A 179 16.50 14.77 -25.53
N SER A 180 15.59 15.72 -25.37
CA SER A 180 14.44 15.92 -26.27
C SER A 180 14.96 16.30 -27.66
N SER A 181 14.77 15.44 -28.66
CA SER A 181 15.00 15.79 -30.06
C SER A 181 13.89 16.74 -30.53
N LYS A 182 14.30 17.91 -31.02
CA LYS A 182 13.45 18.83 -31.78
C LYS A 182 13.12 18.18 -33.12
N SER A 183 11.83 18.06 -33.45
CA SER A 183 11.40 17.76 -34.82
C SER A 183 11.85 18.90 -35.75
N ALA A 184 12.66 18.55 -36.75
CA ALA A 184 12.98 19.44 -37.85
C ALA A 184 11.79 19.53 -38.82
N ALA A 185 11.49 20.76 -39.24
CA ALA A 185 10.45 21.07 -40.22
C ALA A 185 10.78 20.46 -41.59
N ALA A 186 9.79 19.85 -42.23
CA ALA A 186 9.86 19.38 -43.61
C ALA A 186 9.70 20.56 -44.58
N THR A 187 10.64 20.72 -45.51
CA THR A 187 10.52 21.59 -46.69
C THR A 187 9.86 20.80 -47.85
N PRO A 188 9.08 21.46 -48.72
CA PRO A 188 8.25 20.79 -49.71
C PRO A 188 9.05 20.45 -50.97
N VAL A 189 8.80 19.28 -51.56
CA VAL A 189 9.24 18.96 -52.93
C VAL A 189 8.04 19.17 -53.85
N GLY A 190 8.20 20.09 -54.79
CA GLY A 190 7.23 20.41 -55.83
C GLY A 190 7.17 19.37 -56.96
N MET A 191 6.06 19.45 -57.69
CA MET A 191 5.66 18.65 -58.84
C MET A 191 6.73 18.42 -59.92
N ASN A 192 6.78 17.17 -60.43
CA ASN A 192 6.40 16.85 -61.82
C ASN A 192 5.98 15.38 -61.92
#